data_AF-A0A7J6X5V7-F1
#
_entry.id   AF-A0A7J6X5V7-F1
#
_cell.length_a   1.000
_cell.length_b   1.000
_cell.length_c   1.000
_cell.angle_alpha   90.00
_cell.angle_beta   90.00
_cell.angle_gamma   90.00
#
_symmetry.space_group_name_H-M   'P 1'
#
loop_
_entity.id
_entity.type
_entity.pdbx_description
1 polymer ?
#
loop_
_entity_poly.entity_id
_entity_poly.type
_entity_poly.pdbx_seq_one_letter_code
_entity_poly.pdbx_strand_id
1 'polypeptide(L)'
;MEAKVFVLTCAPPLLVPSFTSRRIQVAPLILKTSSSTLRVVFRKNKSTEEQDLDGLPKEYYDDEWQARQREKTKEFHRKRQLEDEEEEKKIEEYREIGTRLQDYPQEEVRNARKLVSSFIRSAEEIEQRIEEAAEKGELTELVLMVIWNRLDLARRDEEKDAIRSLDLLYRRVETEILKREATPAMRLLNDLLNLHDGFDEEGWLKECRKRMVDTFPREDPFSILVPAGFDIDTHQGQMTLPSEADDVLLRVDFVREVDALLQEVRAEQDEAQTAQGLDPESIANRLKQQEKQRTIRQVEVLLDLGLVTKAQHGACPWEAVLEVIL
;
A
#
# COMPACT_ATOMS: atom_id res chain seq x y z
N MET A 1 26.34 -43.44 -19.43
CA MET A 1 25.87 -42.33 -18.57
C MET A 1 27.11 -41.69 -17.99
N GLU A 2 27.59 -40.61 -18.58
CA GLU A 2 28.79 -39.89 -18.14
C GLU A 2 28.36 -38.51 -17.63
N ALA A 3 28.51 -38.28 -16.32
CA ALA A 3 28.19 -37.01 -15.68
C ALA A 3 29.43 -36.12 -15.70
N LYS A 4 29.38 -35.03 -16.49
CA LYS A 4 30.37 -33.95 -16.43
C LYS A 4 30.05 -33.03 -15.25
N VAL A 5 30.92 -33.07 -14.25
CA VAL A 5 30.96 -32.12 -13.13
C VAL A 5 31.54 -30.80 -13.65
N PHE A 6 30.72 -29.74 -13.68
CA PHE A 6 31.20 -28.38 -13.90
C PHE A 6 31.68 -27.79 -12.57
N VAL A 7 32.99 -27.60 -12.45
CA VAL A 7 33.62 -26.84 -11.37
C VAL A 7 33.51 -25.36 -11.72
N LEU A 8 32.63 -24.63 -11.02
CA LEU A 8 32.52 -23.17 -11.15
C LEU A 8 33.60 -22.51 -10.30
N THR A 9 34.54 -21.86 -10.99
CA THR A 9 35.61 -21.05 -10.42
C THR A 9 35.03 -19.75 -9.85
N CYS A 10 35.33 -19.47 -8.58
CA CYS A 10 34.92 -18.24 -7.89
C CYS A 10 35.58 -17.00 -8.51
N ALA A 11 34.77 -15.99 -8.86
CA ALA A 11 35.25 -14.66 -9.23
C ALA A 11 35.61 -13.83 -7.97
N PRO A 12 36.62 -12.95 -8.03
CA PRO A 12 37.05 -12.13 -6.89
C PRO A 12 36.08 -10.96 -6.63
N PRO A 13 36.02 -10.43 -5.39
CA PRO A 13 35.08 -9.38 -5.02
C PRO A 13 35.45 -8.04 -5.66
N LEU A 14 34.45 -7.39 -6.27
CA LEU A 14 34.55 -6.02 -6.76
C LEU A 14 34.69 -5.06 -5.57
N LEU A 15 35.81 -4.33 -5.55
CA LEU A 15 36.12 -3.29 -4.59
C LEU A 15 35.14 -2.12 -4.75
N VAL A 16 34.48 -1.78 -3.64
CA VAL A 16 33.67 -0.56 -3.48
C VAL A 16 34.62 0.62 -3.31
N PRO A 17 34.54 1.72 -4.09
CA PRO A 17 35.28 2.92 -3.77
C PRO A 17 34.53 3.75 -2.73
N SER A 18 35.09 3.78 -1.53
CA SER A 18 34.78 4.74 -0.47
C SER A 18 35.04 6.18 -0.94
N PHE A 19 34.00 7.02 -0.98
CA PHE A 19 34.12 8.46 -1.14
C PHE A 19 34.78 9.07 0.10
N THR A 20 36.10 9.26 0.04
CA THR A 20 36.81 10.15 0.95
C THR A 20 36.94 11.51 0.28
N SER A 21 36.36 12.52 0.91
CA SER A 21 36.45 13.92 0.50
C SER A 21 37.91 14.39 0.59
N ARG A 22 38.60 14.40 -0.56
CA ARG A 22 39.90 15.08 -0.71
C ARG A 22 39.64 16.46 -1.29
N ARG A 23 39.84 17.46 -0.42
CA ARG A 23 39.92 18.88 -0.72
C ARG A 23 41.03 19.13 -1.76
N ILE A 24 40.67 19.33 -3.02
CA ILE A 24 41.59 19.80 -4.06
C ILE A 24 41.73 21.31 -3.88
N GLN A 25 42.92 21.76 -3.45
CA GLN A 25 43.32 23.16 -3.55
C GLN A 25 43.65 23.43 -5.02
N VAL A 26 42.81 24.19 -5.71
CA VAL A 26 43.09 24.69 -7.06
C VAL A 26 43.86 26.01 -6.89
N ALA A 27 45.14 25.99 -7.25
CA ALA A 27 45.93 27.21 -7.41
C ALA A 27 45.43 28.00 -8.64
N PRO A 28 45.31 29.34 -8.57
CA PRO A 28 44.88 30.12 -9.72
C PRO A 28 46.05 30.28 -10.71
N LEU A 29 45.91 29.74 -11.92
CA LEU A 29 46.74 30.11 -13.05
C LEU A 29 46.28 31.49 -13.54
N ILE A 30 47.05 32.51 -13.19
CA ILE A 30 46.94 33.87 -13.74
C ILE A 30 47.43 33.83 -15.18
N LEU A 31 46.52 33.66 -16.14
CA LEU A 31 46.80 34.00 -17.54
C LEU A 31 46.66 35.51 -17.71
N LYS A 32 47.80 36.19 -17.81
CA LYS A 32 47.88 37.60 -18.20
C LYS A 32 47.50 37.73 -19.68
N THR A 33 46.27 38.15 -19.97
CA THR A 33 45.89 38.64 -21.29
C THR A 33 46.21 40.13 -21.38
N SER A 34 47.42 40.46 -21.84
CA SER A 34 47.72 41.83 -22.27
C SER A 34 47.03 42.09 -23.60
N SER A 35 45.89 42.78 -23.52
CA SER A 35 45.20 43.43 -24.64
C SER A 35 46.16 44.37 -25.37
N SER A 36 46.55 44.03 -26.59
CA SER A 36 47.04 45.01 -27.56
C SER A 36 45.86 45.45 -28.42
N THR A 37 45.42 46.68 -28.19
CA THR A 37 44.45 47.36 -29.05
C THR A 37 45.08 47.67 -30.41
N LEU A 38 44.91 46.77 -31.38
CA LEU A 38 45.09 47.10 -32.78
C LEU A 38 43.84 47.86 -33.25
N ARG A 39 43.95 49.19 -33.33
CA ARG A 39 43.01 50.03 -34.09
C ARG A 39 43.09 49.65 -35.56
N VAL A 40 42.18 48.81 -36.01
CA VAL A 40 41.92 48.61 -37.44
C VAL A 40 41.02 49.77 -37.90
N VAL A 41 41.62 50.72 -38.60
CA VAL A 41 40.90 51.77 -39.31
C VAL A 41 40.22 51.13 -40.53
N PHE A 42 38.89 51.05 -40.52
CA PHE A 42 38.10 50.68 -41.70
C PHE A 42 38.22 51.78 -42.75
N ARG A 43 39.15 51.62 -43.69
CA ARG A 43 39.22 52.42 -44.91
C ARG A 43 38.33 51.76 -45.95
N LYS A 44 37.18 52.38 -46.22
CA LYS A 44 36.19 51.92 -47.20
C LYS A 44 36.74 52.21 -48.60
N ASN A 45 37.22 51.17 -49.27
CA ASN A 45 37.61 51.22 -50.68
C ASN A 45 36.66 50.28 -51.44
N LYS A 46 35.91 50.87 -52.37
CA LYS A 46 35.07 50.20 -53.35
C LYS A 46 35.98 49.59 -54.43
N SER A 47 35.47 48.51 -55.02
CA SER A 47 35.93 47.76 -56.20
C SER A 47 37.14 46.85 -56.00
N THR A 48 36.91 45.55 -56.13
CA THR A 48 37.38 44.72 -57.26
C THR A 48 37.61 43.30 -56.77
N GLU A 49 36.88 42.39 -57.41
CA GLU A 49 37.19 40.98 -57.64
C GLU A 49 37.48 40.07 -56.44
N GLU A 50 36.63 39.03 -56.36
CA GLU A 50 36.97 37.66 -55.96
C GLU A 50 38.46 37.43 -55.69
N GLN A 51 38.90 37.71 -54.48
CA GLN A 51 40.06 37.05 -53.91
C GLN A 51 39.51 35.94 -53.03
N ASP A 52 39.39 34.76 -53.64
CA ASP A 52 39.32 33.48 -52.97
C ASP A 52 40.36 33.50 -51.83
N LEU A 53 39.87 33.66 -50.60
CA LEU A 53 40.69 33.45 -49.41
C LEU A 53 40.95 31.95 -49.34
N ASP A 54 42.14 31.64 -49.85
CA ASP A 54 42.77 30.33 -49.99
C ASP A 54 42.68 29.55 -48.67
N GLY A 55 41.85 28.51 -48.63
CA GLY A 55 41.80 27.53 -47.54
C GLY A 55 40.41 27.19 -46.97
N LEU A 56 39.34 27.93 -47.28
CA LEU A 56 37.98 27.60 -46.85
C LEU A 56 37.15 27.01 -48.00
N PRO A 57 36.41 25.89 -47.80
CA PRO A 57 35.54 25.31 -48.83
C PRO A 57 34.59 26.35 -49.45
N LYS A 58 34.38 26.31 -50.76
CA LYS A 58 33.55 27.28 -51.52
C LYS A 58 32.13 27.44 -50.95
N GLU A 59 31.60 26.36 -50.38
CA GLU A 59 30.32 26.26 -49.68
C GLU A 59 30.20 27.24 -48.49
N TYR A 60 31.31 27.66 -47.88
CA TYR A 60 31.30 28.61 -46.77
C TYR A 60 30.95 30.05 -47.20
N TYR A 61 31.05 30.38 -48.49
CA TYR A 61 30.70 31.71 -49.03
C TYR A 61 29.25 31.76 -49.53
N ASP A 62 28.56 30.63 -49.61
CA ASP A 62 27.14 30.59 -49.95
C ASP A 62 26.31 31.05 -48.73
N ASP A 63 25.66 32.20 -48.85
CA ASP A 63 24.81 32.76 -47.79
C ASP A 63 23.69 31.79 -47.36
N GLU A 64 23.17 31.01 -48.30
CA GLU A 64 22.19 29.95 -48.03
C GLU A 64 22.79 28.79 -47.22
N TRP A 65 24.06 28.44 -47.48
CA TRP A 65 24.75 27.40 -46.73
C TRP A 65 25.04 27.86 -45.30
N GLN A 66 25.51 29.10 -45.12
CA GLN A 66 25.71 29.67 -43.79
C GLN A 66 24.39 29.79 -43.01
N ALA A 67 23.30 30.18 -43.67
CA ALA A 67 21.97 30.24 -43.06
C ALA A 67 21.53 28.85 -42.59
N ARG A 68 21.70 27.81 -43.42
CA ARG A 68 21.39 26.42 -43.05
C ARG A 68 22.25 25.93 -41.88
N GLN A 69 23.52 26.33 -41.77
CA GLN A 69 24.35 25.96 -40.60
C GLN A 69 23.86 26.65 -39.33
N ARG A 70 23.53 27.95 -39.39
CA ARG A 70 22.97 28.69 -38.24
C ARG A 70 21.63 28.12 -37.80
N GLU A 71 20.80 27.71 -38.75
CA GLU A 71 19.52 27.04 -38.50
C GLU A 71 19.74 25.68 -37.82
N LYS A 72 20.64 24.84 -38.34
CA LYS A 72 21.03 23.57 -37.70
C LYS A 72 21.54 23.74 -36.27
N THR A 73 22.35 24.76 -36.00
CA THR A 73 22.83 25.06 -34.64
C THR A 73 21.67 25.48 -33.73
N LYS A 74 20.75 26.32 -34.22
CA LYS A 74 19.54 26.71 -33.47
C LYS A 74 18.62 25.53 -33.19
N GLU A 75 18.40 24.66 -34.17
CA GLU A 75 17.61 23.42 -34.00
C GLU A 75 18.26 22.49 -32.97
N PHE A 76 19.58 22.33 -33.01
CA PHE A 76 20.33 21.55 -32.03
C PHE A 76 20.19 22.11 -30.61
N HIS A 77 20.32 23.44 -30.44
CA HIS A 77 20.12 24.08 -29.15
C HIS A 77 18.68 23.97 -28.66
N ARG A 78 17.69 24.12 -29.55
CA ARG A 78 16.28 23.92 -29.21
C ARG A 78 16.02 22.48 -28.76
N LYS A 79 16.61 21.50 -29.44
CA LYS A 79 16.50 20.10 -29.07
C LYS A 79 17.13 19.82 -27.70
N ARG A 80 18.34 20.35 -27.45
CA ARG A 80 18.98 20.25 -26.13
C ARG A 80 18.14 20.90 -25.03
N GLN A 81 17.57 22.08 -25.27
CA GLN A 81 16.69 22.73 -24.30
C GLN A 81 15.45 21.90 -23.98
N LEU A 82 14.82 21.28 -24.99
CA LEU A 82 13.69 20.39 -24.79
C LEU A 82 14.08 19.15 -23.98
N GLU A 83 15.24 18.54 -24.29
CA GLU A 83 15.78 17.42 -23.52
C GLU A 83 16.05 17.83 -22.06
N ASP A 84 16.70 18.98 -21.83
CA ASP A 84 16.97 19.53 -20.50
C ASP A 84 15.66 19.81 -19.73
N GLU A 85 14.62 20.35 -20.39
CA GLU A 85 13.30 20.59 -19.80
C GLU A 85 12.56 19.28 -19.44
N GLU A 86 12.70 18.24 -20.26
CA GLU A 86 12.14 16.90 -19.98
C GLU A 86 12.85 16.25 -18.79
N GLU A 87 14.18 16.37 -18.72
CA GLU A 87 14.96 15.93 -17.57
C GLU A 87 14.60 16.70 -16.30
N GLU A 88 14.42 18.02 -16.39
CA GLU A 88 14.03 18.86 -15.25
C GLU A 88 12.63 18.49 -14.73
N LYS A 89 11.66 18.26 -15.63
CA LYS A 89 10.32 17.74 -15.25
C LYS A 89 10.43 16.43 -14.51
N LYS A 90 11.23 15.49 -15.03
CA LYS A 90 11.47 14.20 -14.39
C LYS A 90 12.09 14.38 -13.00
N ILE A 91 13.08 15.27 -12.84
CA ILE A 91 13.71 15.54 -11.54
C ILE A 91 12.71 16.13 -10.54
N GLU A 92 11.90 17.09 -10.96
CA GLU A 92 10.90 17.73 -10.09
C GLU A 92 9.85 16.72 -9.62
N GLU A 93 9.46 15.81 -10.50
CA GLU A 93 8.59 14.67 -10.22
C GLU A 93 9.14 13.74 -9.11
N TYR A 94 10.43 13.36 -9.15
CA TYR A 94 11.04 12.58 -8.06
C TYR A 94 11.17 13.38 -6.77
N ARG A 95 11.46 14.69 -6.88
CA ARG A 95 11.53 15.59 -5.73
C ARG A 95 10.19 15.68 -5.02
N GLU A 96 9.09 15.80 -5.77
CA GLU A 96 7.73 15.86 -5.23
C GLU A 96 7.44 14.63 -4.36
N ILE A 97 7.69 13.42 -4.87
CA ILE A 97 7.51 12.17 -4.10
C ILE A 97 8.34 12.18 -2.80
N GLY A 98 9.58 12.67 -2.87
CA GLY A 98 10.48 12.74 -1.73
C GLY A 98 9.99 13.67 -0.60
N THR A 99 9.24 14.71 -0.95
CA THR A 99 8.71 15.69 0.02
C THR A 99 7.42 15.26 0.71
N ARG A 100 6.66 14.28 0.19
CA ARG A 100 5.35 13.87 0.74
C ARG A 100 5.39 13.35 2.19
N LEU A 101 6.52 12.81 2.62
CA LEU A 101 6.72 12.29 3.99
C LEU A 101 7.40 13.30 4.92
N GLN A 102 7.63 14.54 4.47
CA GLN A 102 8.41 15.52 5.22
C GLN A 102 7.62 16.15 6.37
N ASP A 103 6.28 16.10 6.30
CA ASP A 103 5.38 16.63 7.32
C ASP A 103 5.18 15.69 8.53
N TYR A 104 5.67 14.45 8.44
CA TYR A 104 5.52 13.43 9.47
C TYR A 104 6.73 13.37 10.43
N PRO A 105 6.56 12.85 11.65
CA PRO A 105 7.68 12.67 12.58
C PRO A 105 8.81 11.84 11.96
N GLN A 106 10.01 12.42 11.89
CA GLN A 106 11.13 11.79 11.17
C GLN A 106 11.55 10.44 11.76
N GLU A 107 11.34 10.22 13.05
CA GLU A 107 11.65 8.98 13.75
C GLU A 107 10.73 7.84 13.30
N GLU A 108 9.43 8.10 13.24
CA GLU A 108 8.42 7.16 12.76
C GLU A 108 8.65 6.82 11.29
N VAL A 109 8.93 7.84 10.46
CA VAL A 109 9.23 7.63 9.03
C VAL A 109 10.49 6.75 8.86
N ARG A 110 11.52 6.96 9.69
CA ARG A 110 12.73 6.13 9.68
C ARG A 110 12.44 4.70 10.11
N ASN A 111 11.62 4.50 11.12
CA ASN A 111 11.24 3.17 11.61
C ASN A 111 10.39 2.44 10.56
N ALA A 112 9.38 3.10 9.97
CA ALA A 112 8.59 2.57 8.88
C ALA A 112 9.46 2.19 7.67
N ARG A 113 10.42 3.04 7.28
CA ARG A 113 11.37 2.72 6.20
C ARG A 113 12.23 1.51 6.51
N LYS A 114 12.67 1.33 7.77
CA LYS A 114 13.43 0.14 8.19
C LYS A 114 12.55 -1.11 8.13
N LEU A 115 11.31 -1.01 8.59
CA LEU A 115 10.34 -2.12 8.60
C LEU A 115 10.02 -2.59 7.17
N VAL A 116 9.69 -1.67 6.27
CA VAL A 116 9.45 -1.98 4.84
C VAL A 116 10.69 -2.59 4.20
N SER A 117 11.89 -2.07 4.50
CA SER A 117 13.13 -2.67 4.03
C SER A 117 13.36 -4.08 4.59
N SER A 118 12.96 -4.35 5.84
CA SER A 118 13.04 -5.70 6.40
C SER A 118 12.09 -6.67 5.72
N PHE A 119 10.84 -6.26 5.41
CA PHE A 119 9.88 -7.09 4.68
C PHE A 119 10.38 -7.48 3.30
N ILE A 120 10.92 -6.52 2.54
CA ILE A 120 11.49 -6.79 1.22
C ILE A 120 12.68 -7.74 1.32
N ARG A 121 13.49 -7.61 2.38
CA ARG A 121 14.66 -8.48 2.60
C ARG A 121 14.28 -9.89 3.06
N SER A 122 13.19 -10.06 3.79
CA SER A 122 12.75 -11.37 4.31
C SER A 122 12.20 -12.30 3.23
N ALA A 123 11.79 -11.78 2.07
CA ALA A 123 11.32 -12.51 0.88
C ALA A 123 10.35 -13.69 1.16
N GLU A 124 10.87 -14.85 1.54
CA GLU A 124 10.10 -16.07 1.87
C GLU A 124 9.39 -16.00 3.23
N GLU A 125 9.98 -15.34 4.23
CA GLU A 125 9.41 -15.21 5.58
C GLU A 125 8.56 -13.93 5.75
N ILE A 126 8.19 -13.27 4.65
CA ILE A 126 7.53 -11.97 4.70
C ILE A 126 6.17 -12.01 5.43
N GLU A 127 5.42 -13.09 5.27
CA GLU A 127 4.12 -13.28 5.92
C GLU A 127 4.26 -13.33 7.46
N GLN A 128 5.18 -14.15 7.95
CA GLN A 128 5.46 -14.26 9.39
C GLN A 128 5.95 -12.94 9.97
N ARG A 129 6.79 -12.20 9.22
CA ARG A 129 7.28 -10.89 9.65
C ARG A 129 6.16 -9.84 9.73
N ILE A 130 5.19 -9.89 8.81
CA ILE A 130 4.04 -9.00 8.83
C ILE A 130 3.16 -9.32 10.05
N GLU A 131 2.90 -10.60 10.33
CA GLU A 131 2.14 -11.04 11.50
C GLU A 131 2.84 -10.62 12.82
N GLU A 132 4.14 -10.86 12.96
CA GLU A 132 4.93 -10.41 14.12
C GLU A 132 4.89 -8.89 14.31
N ALA A 133 4.98 -8.13 13.22
CA ALA A 133 4.91 -6.67 13.26
C ALA A 133 3.50 -6.19 13.63
N ALA A 134 2.46 -6.91 13.21
CA ALA A 134 1.08 -6.66 13.60
C ALA A 134 0.87 -6.93 15.09
N GLU A 135 1.44 -8.01 15.63
CA GLU A 135 1.38 -8.34 17.06
C GLU A 135 2.05 -7.27 17.94
N LYS A 136 3.14 -6.69 17.45
CA LYS A 136 3.85 -5.59 18.14
C LYS A 136 3.18 -4.23 17.98
N GLY A 137 2.18 -4.10 17.09
CA GLY A 137 1.54 -2.83 16.77
C GLY A 137 2.44 -1.86 15.97
N GLU A 138 3.43 -2.39 15.24
CA GLU A 138 4.35 -1.58 14.42
C GLU A 138 3.80 -1.28 13.02
N LEU A 139 2.78 -2.03 12.58
CA LEU A 139 2.06 -1.78 11.33
C LEU A 139 1.13 -0.57 11.49
N THR A 140 1.64 0.59 11.07
CA THR A 140 0.90 1.86 11.08
C THR A 140 0.57 2.31 9.66
N GLU A 141 -0.37 3.23 9.50
CA GLU A 141 -0.68 3.87 8.21
C GLU A 141 0.57 4.46 7.53
N LEU A 142 1.54 4.94 8.31
CA LEU A 142 2.81 5.45 7.81
C LEU A 142 3.62 4.39 7.04
N VAL A 143 3.51 3.10 7.43
CA VAL A 143 4.14 1.98 6.71
C VAL A 143 3.52 1.83 5.33
N LEU A 144 2.20 1.91 5.20
CA LEU A 144 1.49 1.89 3.92
C LEU A 144 1.94 3.04 3.03
N MET A 145 2.05 4.25 3.57
CA MET A 145 2.50 5.42 2.81
C MET A 145 3.96 5.30 2.33
N VAL A 146 4.83 4.67 3.12
CA VAL A 146 6.21 4.38 2.70
C VAL A 146 6.24 3.34 1.57
N ILE A 147 5.40 2.30 1.65
CA ILE A 147 5.27 1.31 0.57
C ILE A 147 4.72 1.99 -0.69
N TRP A 148 3.69 2.82 -0.55
CA TRP A 148 3.07 3.56 -1.64
C TRP A 148 4.05 4.51 -2.34
N ASN A 149 4.90 5.22 -1.60
CA ASN A 149 5.95 6.06 -2.20
C ASN A 149 6.99 5.22 -2.98
N ARG A 150 7.36 4.03 -2.50
CA ARG A 150 8.22 3.11 -3.26
C ARG A 150 7.53 2.57 -4.50
N LEU A 151 6.21 2.33 -4.42
CA LEU A 151 5.40 1.89 -5.54
C LEU A 151 5.30 2.97 -6.62
N ASP A 152 5.12 4.24 -6.24
CA ASP A 152 5.09 5.38 -7.18
C ASP A 152 6.43 5.54 -7.91
N LEU A 153 7.55 5.36 -7.20
CA LEU A 153 8.88 5.33 -7.81
C LEU A 153 9.02 4.17 -8.81
N ALA A 154 8.63 2.95 -8.40
CA ALA A 154 8.70 1.78 -9.29
C ALA A 154 7.82 1.92 -10.54
N ARG A 155 6.68 2.62 -10.44
CA ARG A 155 5.82 2.94 -11.58
C ARG A 155 6.50 3.88 -12.58
N ARG A 156 7.21 4.89 -12.09
CA ARG A 156 7.96 5.85 -12.93
C ARG A 156 9.20 5.24 -13.56
N ASP A 157 9.82 4.29 -12.87
CA ASP A 157 10.97 3.52 -13.39
C ASP A 157 10.55 2.34 -14.29
N GLU A 158 9.23 2.13 -14.47
CA GLU A 158 8.63 1.04 -15.26
C GLU A 158 9.06 -0.39 -14.83
N GLU A 159 9.45 -0.57 -13.56
CA GLU A 159 9.86 -1.87 -13.01
C GLU A 159 8.66 -2.75 -12.66
N LYS A 160 8.15 -3.50 -13.65
CA LYS A 160 6.97 -4.37 -13.49
C LYS A 160 7.06 -5.36 -12.33
N ASP A 161 8.22 -5.91 -12.05
CA ASP A 161 8.41 -6.87 -10.94
C ASP A 161 8.39 -6.18 -9.57
N ALA A 162 8.98 -5.00 -9.46
CA ALA A 162 8.89 -4.17 -8.26
C ALA A 162 7.46 -3.69 -8.02
N ILE A 163 6.75 -3.27 -9.07
CA ILE A 163 5.34 -2.86 -8.99
C ILE A 163 4.48 -4.01 -8.45
N ARG A 164 4.59 -5.23 -9.01
CA ARG A 164 3.81 -6.38 -8.54
C ARG A 164 4.12 -6.77 -7.10
N SER A 165 5.40 -6.83 -6.74
CA SER A 165 5.81 -7.23 -5.39
C SER A 165 5.43 -6.19 -4.32
N LEU A 166 5.57 -4.90 -4.62
CA LEU A 166 5.16 -3.82 -3.72
C LEU A 166 3.64 -3.70 -3.61
N ASP A 167 2.88 -3.96 -4.68
CA ASP A 167 1.41 -3.97 -4.64
C ASP A 167 0.89 -5.11 -3.76
N LEU A 168 1.45 -6.33 -3.90
CA LEU A 168 1.14 -7.45 -3.02
C LEU A 168 1.47 -7.14 -1.56
N LEU A 169 2.64 -6.55 -1.31
CA LEU A 169 3.05 -6.13 0.03
C LEU A 169 2.10 -5.08 0.61
N TYR A 170 1.73 -4.07 -0.18
CA TYR A 170 0.78 -3.03 0.21
C TYR A 170 -0.56 -3.66 0.62
N ARG A 171 -1.14 -4.52 -0.22
CA ARG A 171 -2.41 -5.19 0.07
C ARG A 171 -2.33 -6.09 1.30
N ARG A 172 -1.23 -6.82 1.46
CA ARG A 172 -1.07 -7.70 2.62
C ARG A 172 -0.96 -6.92 3.93
N VAL A 173 -0.20 -5.82 3.94
CA VAL A 173 -0.07 -4.95 5.11
C VAL A 173 -1.40 -4.22 5.39
N GLU A 174 -2.08 -3.73 4.36
CA GLU A 174 -3.39 -3.06 4.46
C GLU A 174 -4.43 -4.00 5.09
N THR A 175 -4.53 -5.24 4.60
CA THR A 175 -5.42 -6.25 5.19
C THR A 175 -5.07 -6.59 6.63
N GLU A 176 -3.79 -6.62 7.00
CA GLU A 176 -3.38 -6.91 8.36
C GLU A 176 -3.70 -5.76 9.33
N ILE A 177 -3.55 -4.51 8.89
CA ILE A 177 -3.99 -3.33 9.65
C ILE A 177 -5.51 -3.37 9.85
N LEU A 178 -6.27 -3.59 8.77
CA LEU A 178 -7.73 -3.68 8.83
C LEU A 178 -8.21 -4.81 9.75
N LYS A 179 -7.54 -5.96 9.77
CA LYS A 179 -7.85 -7.06 10.70
C LYS A 179 -7.69 -6.67 12.16
N ARG A 180 -6.70 -5.83 12.48
CA ARG A 180 -6.44 -5.35 13.86
C ARG A 180 -7.43 -4.27 14.27
N GLU A 181 -7.73 -3.36 13.36
CA GLU A 181 -8.69 -2.27 13.59
C GLU A 181 -10.15 -2.75 13.60
N ALA A 182 -10.43 -3.91 13.00
CA ALA A 182 -11.76 -4.49 13.00
C ALA A 182 -12.31 -4.69 14.42
N THR A 183 -13.60 -4.38 14.61
CA THR A 183 -14.30 -4.65 15.88
C THR A 183 -14.31 -6.14 16.18
N PRO A 184 -14.36 -6.56 17.46
CA PRO A 184 -14.42 -7.97 17.83
C PRO A 184 -15.57 -8.73 17.13
N ALA A 185 -16.70 -8.05 16.89
CA ALA A 185 -17.83 -8.61 16.15
C ALA A 185 -17.47 -8.93 14.69
N MET A 186 -16.80 -8.00 14.00
CA MET A 186 -16.37 -8.19 12.61
C MET A 186 -15.28 -9.24 12.48
N ARG A 187 -14.36 -9.33 13.45
CA ARG A 187 -13.36 -10.42 13.50
C ARG A 187 -14.05 -11.79 13.61
N LEU A 188 -14.99 -11.93 14.56
CA LEU A 188 -15.76 -13.17 14.72
C LEU A 188 -16.55 -13.50 13.44
N LEU A 189 -17.22 -12.52 12.82
CA LEU A 189 -17.95 -12.74 11.57
C LEU A 189 -17.03 -13.24 10.45
N ASN A 190 -15.88 -12.61 10.27
CA ASN A 190 -14.89 -13.03 9.28
C ASN A 190 -14.40 -14.47 9.54
N ASP A 191 -14.13 -14.82 10.80
CA ASP A 191 -13.73 -16.18 11.17
C ASP A 191 -14.83 -17.21 10.88
N LEU A 192 -16.10 -16.88 11.17
CA LEU A 192 -17.25 -17.75 10.90
C LEU A 192 -17.45 -17.97 9.40
N LEU A 193 -17.28 -16.94 8.58
CA LEU A 193 -17.37 -17.05 7.12
C LEU A 193 -16.21 -17.87 6.55
N ASN A 194 -14.99 -17.72 7.08
CA ASN A 194 -13.82 -18.47 6.62
C ASN A 194 -13.86 -19.97 6.98
N LEU A 195 -14.73 -20.39 7.91
CA LEU A 195 -14.97 -21.80 8.20
C LEU A 195 -15.81 -22.51 7.15
N HIS A 196 -16.47 -21.78 6.25
CA HIS A 196 -17.37 -22.38 5.28
C HIS A 196 -16.59 -23.00 4.10
N ASP A 197 -16.37 -24.30 4.14
CA ASP A 197 -15.68 -25.08 3.09
C ASP A 197 -16.46 -25.16 1.74
N GLY A 198 -17.67 -24.61 1.66
CA GLY A 198 -18.45 -24.53 0.42
C GLY A 198 -19.45 -25.67 0.18
N PHE A 199 -19.39 -26.74 0.97
CA PHE A 199 -20.15 -27.98 0.70
C PHE A 199 -21.06 -28.44 1.85
N ASP A 200 -20.72 -28.20 3.12
CA ASP A 200 -21.47 -28.70 4.28
C ASP A 200 -22.05 -27.55 5.12
N GLU A 201 -23.24 -27.09 4.75
CA GLU A 201 -23.94 -26.04 5.48
C GLU A 201 -24.31 -26.47 6.92
N GLU A 202 -24.67 -27.73 7.14
CA GLU A 202 -25.12 -28.19 8.46
C GLU A 202 -23.95 -28.41 9.43
N GLY A 203 -22.84 -28.97 8.94
CA GLY A 203 -21.58 -29.06 9.69
C GLY A 203 -21.04 -27.68 10.03
N TRP A 204 -21.01 -26.77 9.04
CA TRP A 204 -20.59 -25.39 9.23
C TRP A 204 -21.43 -24.67 10.30
N LEU A 205 -22.76 -24.80 10.29
CA LEU A 205 -23.61 -24.15 11.30
C LEU A 205 -23.39 -24.70 12.72
N LYS A 206 -23.07 -25.99 12.86
CA LYS A 206 -22.73 -26.58 14.15
C LYS A 206 -21.39 -26.05 14.67
N GLU A 207 -20.39 -25.91 13.81
CA GLU A 207 -19.11 -25.32 14.17
C GLU A 207 -19.22 -23.83 14.49
N CYS A 208 -20.00 -23.09 13.70
CA CYS A 208 -20.31 -21.69 13.97
C CYS A 208 -20.99 -21.52 15.33
N ARG A 209 -21.98 -22.35 15.63
CA ARG A 209 -22.64 -22.35 16.94
C ARG A 209 -21.67 -22.60 18.08
N LYS A 210 -20.80 -23.59 17.93
CA LYS A 210 -19.79 -23.91 18.94
C LYS A 210 -18.85 -22.72 19.16
N ARG A 211 -18.29 -22.15 18.08
CA ARG A 211 -17.41 -20.97 18.17
C ARG A 211 -18.11 -19.77 18.79
N MET A 212 -19.35 -19.47 18.40
CA MET A 212 -20.11 -18.37 18.99
C MET A 212 -20.35 -18.57 20.49
N VAL A 213 -20.69 -19.80 20.93
CA VAL A 213 -20.85 -20.11 22.37
C VAL A 213 -19.52 -20.02 23.13
N ASP A 214 -18.40 -20.38 22.50
CA ASP A 214 -17.08 -20.29 23.11
C ASP A 214 -16.59 -18.82 23.20
N THR A 215 -16.97 -17.95 22.25
CA THR A 215 -16.58 -16.53 22.22
C THR A 215 -17.44 -15.65 23.11
N PHE A 216 -18.76 -15.88 23.19
CA PHE A 216 -19.63 -15.03 24.01
C PHE A 216 -19.47 -15.33 25.51
N PRO A 217 -19.37 -14.29 26.36
CA PRO A 217 -19.39 -14.49 27.81
C PRO A 217 -20.73 -15.07 28.26
N ARG A 218 -20.72 -15.82 29.37
CA ARG A 218 -21.94 -16.40 29.95
C ARG A 218 -22.84 -15.30 30.51
N GLU A 219 -24.00 -15.08 29.87
CA GLU A 219 -25.00 -14.09 30.27
C GLU A 219 -25.90 -14.56 31.46
N ASP A 220 -25.39 -15.36 32.41
CA ASP A 220 -26.18 -15.81 33.58
C ASP A 220 -26.28 -14.66 34.61
N PRO A 221 -27.49 -14.32 35.13
CA PRO A 221 -27.72 -13.28 36.13
C PRO A 221 -26.76 -13.29 37.32
N PHE A 222 -26.30 -14.48 37.76
CA PHE A 222 -25.34 -14.58 38.86
C PHE A 222 -23.90 -14.24 38.45
N SER A 223 -23.49 -14.53 37.21
CA SER A 223 -22.18 -14.13 36.67
C SER A 223 -22.06 -12.64 36.35
N ILE A 224 -23.18 -11.93 36.12
CA ILE A 224 -23.17 -10.46 35.95
C ILE A 224 -22.98 -9.74 37.30
N LEU A 225 -23.47 -10.33 38.39
CA LEU A 225 -23.41 -9.75 39.73
C LEU A 225 -22.13 -10.12 40.51
N VAL A 226 -21.40 -11.13 40.05
CA VAL A 226 -20.22 -11.67 40.73
C VAL A 226 -18.96 -11.21 39.97
N PRO A 227 -18.13 -10.34 40.58
CA PRO A 227 -16.89 -9.89 39.95
C PRO A 227 -15.98 -11.07 39.61
N ALA A 228 -15.27 -10.97 38.48
CA ALA A 228 -14.29 -11.98 38.07
C ALA A 228 -13.27 -12.23 39.20
N GLY A 229 -13.15 -13.50 39.61
CA GLY A 229 -12.25 -13.92 40.71
C GLY A 229 -12.91 -14.03 42.09
N PHE A 230 -14.21 -13.78 42.22
CA PHE A 230 -14.97 -13.99 43.46
C PHE A 230 -15.61 -15.38 43.49
N ASP A 231 -15.19 -16.22 44.44
CA ASP A 231 -15.85 -17.50 44.71
C ASP A 231 -17.06 -17.29 45.63
N ILE A 232 -18.25 -17.62 45.11
CA ILE A 232 -19.53 -17.45 45.80
C ILE A 232 -19.63 -18.38 47.02
N ASP A 233 -19.02 -19.56 46.96
CA ASP A 233 -19.13 -20.57 48.01
C ASP A 233 -18.18 -20.27 49.18
N THR A 234 -16.95 -19.88 48.88
CA THR A 234 -15.94 -19.57 49.90
C THR A 234 -15.88 -18.09 50.31
N HIS A 235 -16.63 -17.22 49.62
CA HIS A 235 -16.67 -15.76 49.85
C HIS A 235 -15.28 -15.10 49.80
N GLN A 236 -14.36 -15.68 49.03
CA GLN A 236 -12.99 -15.22 48.87
C GLN A 236 -12.72 -14.87 47.41
N GLY A 237 -11.98 -13.79 47.20
CA GLY A 237 -11.60 -13.35 45.86
C GLY A 237 -11.01 -11.95 45.85
N GLN A 238 -9.87 -11.78 45.19
CA GLN A 238 -9.33 -10.46 44.91
C GLN A 238 -10.17 -9.85 43.77
N MET A 239 -10.81 -8.71 44.04
CA MET A 239 -11.54 -7.95 43.01
C MET A 239 -10.54 -7.43 41.98
N THR A 240 -10.37 -8.14 40.88
CA THR A 240 -9.66 -7.64 39.70
C THR A 240 -10.64 -6.80 38.90
N LEU A 241 -10.32 -5.51 38.71
CA LEU A 241 -10.97 -4.72 37.67
C LEU A 241 -10.65 -5.39 36.32
N PRO A 242 -11.66 -5.65 35.46
CA PRO A 242 -11.38 -6.08 34.10
C PRO A 242 -10.47 -5.03 33.45
N SER A 243 -9.38 -5.49 32.85
CA SER A 243 -8.43 -4.60 32.17
C SER A 243 -9.18 -3.90 31.03
N GLU A 244 -8.89 -2.63 30.74
CA GLU A 244 -9.48 -1.87 29.61
C GLU A 244 -9.22 -2.53 28.23
N ALA A 245 -8.48 -3.64 28.20
CA ALA A 245 -8.17 -4.48 27.04
C ALA A 245 -9.12 -5.66 26.83
N ASP A 246 -10.24 -5.73 27.57
CA ASP A 246 -11.19 -6.83 27.42
C ASP A 246 -11.95 -6.68 26.09
N ASP A 247 -11.41 -7.32 25.05
CA ASP A 247 -12.02 -7.72 23.76
C ASP A 247 -13.27 -8.63 23.98
N VAL A 248 -14.04 -8.38 25.04
CA VAL A 248 -15.20 -9.16 25.43
C VAL A 248 -16.36 -8.76 24.55
N LEU A 249 -16.58 -9.57 23.52
CA LEU A 249 -17.69 -9.41 22.60
C LEU A 249 -19.00 -9.87 23.24
N LEU A 250 -19.90 -8.94 23.54
CA LEU A 250 -21.26 -9.28 23.93
C LEU A 250 -22.07 -9.73 22.71
N ARG A 251 -22.94 -10.72 22.91
CA ARG A 251 -23.83 -11.22 21.85
C ARG A 251 -24.73 -10.11 21.28
N VAL A 252 -25.17 -9.17 22.13
CA VAL A 252 -25.99 -8.03 21.71
C VAL A 252 -25.21 -7.08 20.80
N ASP A 253 -23.93 -6.84 21.10
CA ASP A 253 -23.08 -5.98 20.28
C ASP A 253 -22.78 -6.65 18.93
N PHE A 254 -22.52 -7.98 18.92
CA PHE A 254 -22.40 -8.74 17.68
C PHE A 254 -23.64 -8.62 16.79
N VAL A 255 -24.84 -8.88 17.32
CA VAL A 255 -26.07 -8.81 16.54
C VAL A 255 -26.31 -7.39 16.02
N ARG A 256 -26.11 -6.36 16.85
CA ARG A 256 -26.32 -4.96 16.47
C ARG A 256 -25.38 -4.53 15.35
N GLU A 257 -24.09 -4.85 15.46
CA GLU A 257 -23.10 -4.46 14.45
C GLU A 257 -23.27 -5.24 13.14
N VAL A 258 -23.57 -6.54 13.21
CA VAL A 258 -23.79 -7.35 12.01
C VAL A 258 -25.11 -6.97 11.31
N ASP A 259 -26.17 -6.63 12.06
CA ASP A 259 -27.42 -6.13 11.47
C ASP A 259 -27.21 -4.78 10.77
N ALA A 260 -26.47 -3.86 11.39
CA ALA A 260 -26.12 -2.58 10.78
C ALA A 260 -25.35 -2.78 9.46
N LEU A 261 -24.35 -3.67 9.44
CA LEU A 261 -23.61 -4.02 8.23
C LEU A 261 -24.53 -4.59 7.14
N LEU A 262 -25.46 -5.49 7.50
CA LEU A 262 -26.42 -6.06 6.55
C LEU A 262 -27.32 -4.97 5.95
N GLN A 263 -27.72 -3.97 6.73
CA GLN A 263 -28.53 -2.84 6.24
C GLN A 263 -27.74 -1.98 5.23
N GLU A 264 -26.46 -1.68 5.51
CA GLU A 264 -25.58 -0.94 4.60
C GLU A 264 -25.38 -1.68 3.27
N VAL A 265 -25.05 -2.98 3.34
CA VAL A 265 -24.81 -3.81 2.15
C VAL A 265 -26.07 -3.93 1.28
N ARG A 266 -27.26 -4.00 1.89
CA ARG A 266 -28.53 -4.02 1.16
C ARG A 266 -28.82 -2.68 0.47
N ALA A 267 -28.55 -1.56 1.15
CA ALA A 267 -28.73 -0.23 0.57
C ALA A 267 -27.87 -0.04 -0.70
N GLU A 268 -26.58 -0.40 -0.64
CA GLU A 268 -25.70 -0.37 -1.82
C GLU A 268 -26.15 -1.33 -2.93
N GLN A 269 -26.77 -2.45 -2.57
CA GLN A 269 -27.25 -3.44 -3.53
C GLN A 269 -28.44 -2.91 -4.34
N ASP A 270 -29.37 -2.22 -3.69
CA ASP A 270 -30.55 -1.65 -4.34
C ASP A 270 -30.17 -0.53 -5.31
N GLU A 271 -29.13 0.26 -5.00
CA GLU A 271 -28.57 1.27 -5.91
C GLU A 271 -27.87 0.65 -7.14
N ALA A 272 -27.29 -0.54 -7.02
CA ALA A 272 -26.53 -1.19 -8.08
C ALA A 272 -27.37 -2.06 -9.05
N GLN A 273 -28.65 -2.29 -8.78
CA GLN A 273 -29.51 -3.26 -9.51
C GLN A 273 -29.94 -2.84 -10.94
N THR A 274 -29.49 -1.70 -11.46
CA THR A 274 -29.99 -1.12 -12.72
C THR A 274 -29.37 -1.62 -14.03
N ALA A 275 -28.60 -2.71 -14.06
CA ALA A 275 -28.00 -3.23 -15.29
C ALA A 275 -28.73 -4.47 -15.83
N GLN A 276 -29.64 -4.27 -16.79
CA GLN A 276 -30.33 -5.33 -17.53
C GLN A 276 -29.73 -5.46 -18.94
N GLY A 277 -28.73 -6.32 -19.10
CA GLY A 277 -28.09 -6.61 -20.38
C GLY A 277 -27.70 -8.09 -20.54
N LEU A 278 -27.60 -8.55 -21.79
CA LEU A 278 -27.09 -9.88 -22.15
C LEU A 278 -25.62 -9.84 -22.61
N ASP A 279 -25.00 -8.67 -22.53
CA ASP A 279 -23.57 -8.47 -22.78
C ASP A 279 -22.72 -9.21 -21.74
N PRO A 280 -21.49 -9.62 -22.12
CA PRO A 280 -20.61 -10.36 -21.22
C PRO A 280 -20.30 -9.60 -19.92
N GLU A 281 -20.27 -8.26 -19.94
CA GLU A 281 -20.07 -7.43 -18.76
C GLU A 281 -21.29 -7.47 -17.83
N SER A 282 -22.52 -7.36 -18.35
CA SER A 282 -23.75 -7.56 -17.57
C SER A 282 -23.87 -8.97 -16.99
N ILE A 283 -23.44 -10.01 -17.71
CA ILE A 283 -23.43 -11.38 -17.18
C ILE A 283 -22.44 -11.50 -16.01
N ALA A 284 -21.23 -10.92 -16.14
CA ALA A 284 -20.24 -10.89 -15.07
C ALA A 284 -20.76 -10.14 -13.83
N ASN A 285 -21.38 -8.97 -14.03
CA ASN A 285 -22.00 -8.20 -12.96
C ASN A 285 -23.13 -8.99 -12.27
N ARG A 286 -23.96 -9.70 -13.04
CA ARG A 286 -25.03 -10.55 -12.49
C ARG A 286 -24.47 -11.71 -11.67
N LEU A 287 -23.41 -12.37 -12.13
CA LEU A 287 -22.77 -13.45 -11.37
C LEU A 287 -22.15 -12.92 -10.07
N LYS A 288 -21.47 -11.78 -10.13
CA LYS A 288 -20.95 -11.08 -8.95
C LYS A 288 -22.07 -10.71 -7.96
N GLN A 289 -23.22 -10.25 -8.46
CA GLN A 289 -24.40 -9.96 -7.65
C GLN A 289 -24.96 -11.21 -6.98
N GLN A 290 -25.02 -12.34 -7.70
CA GLN A 290 -25.48 -13.61 -7.15
C GLN A 290 -24.56 -14.12 -6.05
N GLU A 291 -23.25 -14.00 -6.22
CA GLU A 291 -22.27 -14.34 -5.19
C GLU A 291 -22.46 -13.48 -3.94
N LYS A 292 -22.58 -12.15 -4.11
CA LYS A 292 -22.92 -11.23 -3.00
C LYS A 292 -24.21 -11.64 -2.29
N GLN A 293 -25.27 -11.97 -3.03
CA GLN A 293 -26.54 -12.42 -2.44
C GLN A 293 -26.39 -13.72 -1.64
N ARG A 294 -25.53 -14.65 -2.07
CA ARG A 294 -25.24 -15.86 -1.30
C ARG A 294 -24.56 -15.51 0.02
N THR A 295 -23.57 -14.63 0.00
CA THR A 295 -22.88 -14.18 1.21
C THR A 295 -23.83 -13.46 2.16
N ILE A 296 -24.73 -12.60 1.65
CA ILE A 296 -25.76 -11.94 2.47
C ILE A 296 -26.63 -12.97 3.21
N ARG A 297 -27.11 -13.99 2.49
CA ARG A 297 -27.91 -15.07 3.11
C ARG A 297 -27.11 -15.85 4.16
N GLN A 298 -25.83 -16.11 3.92
CA GLN A 298 -24.96 -16.76 4.92
C GLN A 298 -24.86 -15.92 6.19
N VAL A 299 -24.66 -14.60 6.06
CA VAL A 299 -24.59 -13.68 7.21
C VAL A 299 -25.94 -13.59 7.95
N GLU A 300 -27.06 -13.60 7.24
CA GLU A 300 -28.41 -13.66 7.85
C GLU A 300 -28.58 -14.91 8.72
N VAL A 301 -28.18 -16.08 8.20
CA VAL A 301 -28.25 -17.34 8.97
C VAL A 301 -27.33 -17.30 10.20
N LEU A 302 -26.15 -16.68 10.09
CA LEU A 302 -25.26 -16.48 11.25
C LEU A 302 -25.87 -15.53 12.29
N LEU A 303 -26.58 -14.49 11.86
CA LEU A 303 -27.27 -13.55 12.75
C LEU A 303 -28.42 -14.24 13.49
N ASP A 304 -29.24 -15.02 12.78
CA ASP A 304 -30.30 -15.85 13.37
C ASP A 304 -29.72 -16.83 14.38
N LEU A 305 -28.57 -17.42 14.07
CA LEU A 305 -27.88 -18.33 14.98
C LEU A 305 -27.39 -17.61 16.25
N GLY A 306 -26.88 -16.38 16.11
CA GLY A 306 -26.52 -15.51 17.24
C GLY A 306 -27.70 -15.08 18.11
N LEU A 307 -28.91 -15.01 17.57
CA LEU A 307 -30.13 -14.80 18.33
C LEU A 307 -30.56 -16.08 19.09
N VAL A 308 -30.48 -17.24 18.43
CA VAL A 308 -30.96 -18.53 18.95
C VAL A 308 -30.02 -19.18 19.97
N THR A 309 -28.72 -18.87 19.96
CA THR A 309 -27.74 -19.41 20.94
C THR A 309 -28.10 -19.13 22.41
N LYS A 310 -29.01 -18.19 22.68
CA LYS A 310 -29.62 -17.97 24.00
C LYS A 310 -30.42 -19.17 24.55
N ALA A 311 -30.92 -20.05 23.68
CA ALA A 311 -32.00 -20.98 24.03
C ALA A 311 -31.57 -22.31 24.69
N GLN A 312 -30.28 -22.58 24.89
CA GLN A 312 -29.83 -23.91 25.37
C GLN A 312 -29.34 -23.97 26.82
N HIS A 313 -29.21 -22.85 27.53
CA HIS A 313 -28.90 -22.85 28.97
C HIS A 313 -29.92 -22.02 29.75
N GLY A 314 -31.09 -22.62 29.96
CA GLY A 314 -32.15 -22.06 30.79
C GLY A 314 -33.36 -21.64 29.97
N ALA A 315 -34.39 -22.46 29.98
CA ALA A 315 -35.75 -22.01 29.68
C ALA A 315 -36.08 -20.83 30.62
N CYS A 316 -35.97 -19.61 30.12
CA CYS A 316 -36.56 -18.43 30.73
C CYS A 316 -37.56 -17.84 29.72
N PRO A 317 -38.87 -17.85 30.05
CA PRO A 317 -39.92 -17.38 29.16
C PRO A 317 -39.92 -15.85 29.17
N TRP A 318 -39.20 -15.22 28.25
CA TRP A 318 -39.33 -13.78 28.03
C TRP A 318 -40.70 -13.40 27.44
N GLU A 319 -41.45 -14.37 26.89
CA GLU A 319 -42.87 -14.21 26.53
C GLU A 319 -43.76 -13.91 27.76
N ALA A 320 -43.39 -14.33 28.97
CA ALA A 320 -44.19 -14.07 30.17
C ALA A 320 -43.98 -12.67 30.77
N VAL A 321 -42.92 -11.94 30.39
CA VAL A 321 -42.65 -10.59 30.91
C VAL A 321 -43.39 -9.52 30.11
N LEU A 322 -43.70 -9.80 28.84
CA LEU A 322 -44.47 -8.88 28.00
C LEU A 322 -45.98 -8.92 28.29
N GLU A 323 -46.52 -10.01 28.85
CA GLU A 323 -47.94 -10.09 29.28
C GLU A 323 -48.23 -9.44 30.64
N VAL A 324 -47.21 -9.03 31.41
CA VAL A 324 -47.40 -8.40 32.73
C VAL A 324 -47.28 -6.87 32.68
N ILE A 325 -46.89 -6.30 31.52
CA ILE A 325 -46.70 -4.85 31.33
C ILE A 325 -47.73 -4.24 30.36
N LEU A 326 -48.73 -5.01 29.90
CA LEU A 326 -49.95 -4.53 29.26
C LEU A 326 -51.16 -4.88 30.12
#